data_AF-A0A2N0NI99-F1
#
_entry.id   AF-A0A2N0NI99-F1
#
_cell.length_a   1.000
_cell.length_b   1.000
_cell.length_c   1.000
_cell.angle_alpha   90.00
_cell.angle_beta   90.00
_cell.angle_gamma   90.00
#
_symmetry.space_group_name_H-M   'P 1'
#
loop_
_entity.id
_entity.type
_entity.pdbx_description
1 polymer ?
#
loop_
_entity_poly.entity_id
_entity_poly.type
_entity_poly.pdbx_seq_one_letter_code
_entity_poly.pdbx_strand_id
1 'polypeptide(L)'
;MKKLTNINDFLSSDVLSSQLQTTTKLRRKRKCKRKKKIYKERSECSECNKIRIPSVENNKICYTCNKAKKRIIPSGNKVIDDFIRYTQTNYSYIKNGKMMFVPYEKFENIEFIGEGGF
;
A
#
# COMPACT_ATOMS: atom_id res chain seq x y z
N MET A 1 -11.99 75.73 58.24
CA MET A 1 -11.24 75.23 59.43
C MET A 1 -10.45 73.99 59.01
N LYS A 2 -9.12 74.00 59.21
CA LYS A 2 -8.15 72.91 59.57
C LYS A 2 -8.63 71.45 59.33
N LYS A 3 -7.92 70.48 58.73
CA LYS A 3 -6.49 70.09 58.55
C LYS A 3 -6.47 69.01 57.42
N LEU A 4 -5.48 68.88 56.52
CA LEU A 4 -4.22 68.09 56.59
C LEU A 4 -4.42 66.66 57.17
N THR A 5 -3.87 65.53 56.71
CA THR A 5 -2.88 65.19 55.67
C THR A 5 -2.84 63.68 55.51
N ASN A 6 -2.52 63.29 54.28
CA ASN A 6 -1.88 62.06 53.82
C ASN A 6 -0.89 61.41 54.83
N ILE A 7 -0.94 60.07 54.95
CA ILE A 7 0.18 59.25 55.41
C ILE A 7 0.64 58.47 54.19
N ASN A 8 1.67 59.01 53.56
CA ASN A 8 2.35 58.43 52.44
C ASN A 8 3.52 57.60 52.99
N ASP A 9 3.84 56.56 52.25
CA ASP A 9 5.18 56.00 52.07
C ASP A 9 5.75 55.11 53.19
N PHE A 10 5.88 53.83 52.88
CA PHE A 10 7.24 53.29 52.83
C PHE A 10 7.33 52.14 51.82
N LEU A 11 8.10 52.39 50.76
CA LEU A 11 8.56 51.43 49.77
C LEU A 11 9.54 50.41 50.40
N SER A 12 9.85 49.37 49.62
CA SER A 12 10.94 48.39 49.78
C SER A 12 10.51 47.14 50.54
N SER A 13 10.86 45.93 50.13
CA SER A 13 11.82 45.46 49.13
C SER A 13 11.60 43.96 48.98
N ASP A 14 11.75 43.46 47.76
CA ASP A 14 12.34 42.17 47.42
C ASP A 14 12.49 41.14 48.56
N VAL A 15 11.62 40.12 48.56
CA VAL A 15 12.00 38.78 49.02
C VAL A 15 11.60 37.78 47.94
N LEU A 16 12.56 37.55 47.06
CA LEU A 16 12.62 36.44 46.13
C LEU A 16 12.68 35.14 46.96
N SER A 17 11.65 34.29 46.92
CA SER A 17 11.89 32.86 47.07
C SER A 17 10.77 32.01 46.49
N SER A 18 11.17 31.23 45.49
CA SER A 18 10.78 29.83 45.26
C SER A 18 9.36 29.51 44.76
N GLN A 19 9.35 28.98 43.51
CA GLN A 19 8.60 27.76 43.11
C GLN A 19 7.08 27.95 42.96
N LEU A 20 6.50 28.07 41.76
CA LEU A 20 6.39 27.00 40.78
C LEU A 20 5.95 27.62 39.44
N GLN A 21 6.84 27.64 38.44
CA GLN A 21 6.41 27.82 37.05
C GLN A 21 5.69 26.55 36.61
N THR A 22 4.37 26.46 36.86
CA THR A 22 3.56 25.42 36.23
C THR A 22 3.37 25.78 34.77
N THR A 23 4.38 25.42 33.97
CA THR A 23 4.18 25.28 32.53
C THR A 23 3.14 24.20 32.34
N THR A 24 1.89 24.60 32.17
CA THR A 24 0.84 23.72 31.66
C THR A 24 1.27 23.37 30.24
N LYS A 25 2.04 22.28 30.08
CA LYS A 25 2.26 21.64 28.79
C LYS A 25 0.88 21.29 28.24
N LEU A 26 0.34 22.18 27.42
CA LEU A 26 -0.80 21.91 26.55
C LEU A 26 -0.42 20.68 25.72
N ARG A 27 -0.85 19.49 26.17
CA ARG A 27 -0.79 18.27 25.38
C ARG A 27 -1.62 18.54 24.15
N ARG A 28 -0.98 18.95 23.05
CA ARG A 28 -1.61 18.95 21.73
C ARG A 28 -2.04 17.51 21.49
N LYS A 29 -3.32 17.21 21.71
CA LYS A 29 -3.92 15.93 21.33
C LYS A 29 -3.63 15.78 19.84
N ARG A 30 -2.68 14.90 19.48
CA ARG A 30 -2.46 14.52 18.09
C ARG A 30 -3.78 13.90 17.62
N LYS A 31 -4.58 14.66 16.88
CA LYS A 31 -5.78 14.12 16.21
C LYS A 31 -5.27 13.06 15.24
N CYS A 32 -5.40 11.78 15.61
CA CYS A 32 -5.27 10.70 14.65
C CYS A 32 -6.38 10.90 13.61
N LYS A 33 -6.04 11.48 12.45
CA LYS A 33 -6.94 11.51 11.31
C LYS A 33 -7.16 10.05 10.89
N ARG A 34 -8.30 9.47 11.25
CA ARG A 34 -8.73 8.17 10.70
C ARG A 34 -8.83 8.35 9.18
N LYS A 35 -7.85 7.83 8.44
CA LYS A 35 -7.93 7.78 6.97
C LYS A 35 -9.19 6.98 6.62
N LYS A 36 -10.16 7.61 5.93
CA LYS A 36 -11.30 6.89 5.37
C LYS A 36 -10.74 5.87 4.37
N LYS A 37 -11.04 4.58 4.54
CA LYS A 37 -10.70 3.55 3.56
C LYS A 37 -11.54 3.82 2.31
N ILE A 38 -10.91 4.20 1.21
CA ILE A 38 -11.56 4.26 -0.10
C ILE A 38 -11.53 2.82 -0.64
N TYR A 39 -12.69 2.17 -0.67
CA TYR A 39 -12.82 0.87 -1.31
C TYR A 39 -13.02 1.11 -2.81
N LYS A 40 -12.20 0.47 -3.66
CA LYS A 40 -12.44 0.47 -5.10
C LYS A 40 -13.67 -0.38 -5.38
N GLU A 41 -14.59 0.16 -6.17
CA GLU A 41 -15.74 -0.57 -6.68
C GLU A 41 -15.27 -1.76 -7.54
N ARG A 42 -15.96 -2.88 -7.43
CA ARG A 42 -15.68 -4.07 -8.24
C ARG A 42 -16.47 -3.97 -9.53
N SER A 43 -15.83 -4.25 -10.66
CA SER A 43 -16.49 -4.28 -11.97
C SER A 43 -16.13 -5.57 -12.70
N GLU A 44 -16.90 -5.88 -13.74
CA GLU A 44 -16.57 -6.97 -14.64
C GLU A 44 -15.27 -6.67 -15.41
N CYS A 45 -14.41 -7.68 -15.51
CA CYS A 45 -13.14 -7.60 -16.21
C CYS A 45 -13.29 -8.11 -17.64
N SER A 46 -12.90 -7.32 -18.65
CA SER A 46 -13.02 -7.66 -20.07
C SER A 46 -12.21 -8.89 -20.51
N GLU A 47 -11.18 -9.27 -19.74
CA GLU A 47 -10.27 -10.38 -20.08
C GLU A 47 -10.69 -11.73 -19.49
N CYS A 48 -11.37 -11.72 -18.35
CA CYS A 48 -11.70 -12.97 -17.64
C CYS A 48 -13.17 -13.06 -17.23
N ASN A 49 -13.99 -12.08 -17.60
CA ASN A 49 -15.43 -11.98 -17.36
C ASN A 49 -15.80 -12.27 -15.90
N LYS A 50 -14.95 -11.80 -14.96
CA LYS A 50 -15.14 -11.96 -13.52
C LYS A 50 -15.23 -10.58 -12.87
N ILE A 51 -16.15 -10.45 -11.92
CA ILE A 51 -16.31 -9.24 -11.10
C ILE A 51 -15.16 -9.17 -10.09
N ARG A 52 -14.25 -8.23 -10.30
CA ARG A 52 -13.02 -8.08 -9.50
C ARG A 52 -12.66 -6.61 -9.31
N ILE A 53 -11.68 -6.32 -8.47
CA ILE A 53 -11.15 -4.97 -8.31
C ILE A 53 -10.41 -4.59 -9.60
N PRO A 54 -10.77 -3.46 -10.23
CA PRO A 54 -10.07 -2.97 -11.42
C PRO A 54 -8.59 -2.66 -11.12
N SER A 55 -7.75 -2.86 -12.12
CA SER A 55 -6.37 -2.41 -12.06
C SER A 55 -6.31 -0.89 -11.87
N VAL A 56 -5.24 -0.38 -11.28
CA VAL A 56 -4.99 1.07 -11.22
C VAL A 56 -4.70 1.62 -12.62
N GLU A 57 -4.07 0.81 -13.47
CA GLU A 57 -3.59 1.22 -14.80
C GLU A 57 -4.71 1.20 -15.85
N ASN A 58 -5.65 0.27 -15.73
CA ASN A 58 -6.74 0.13 -16.68
C ASN A 58 -7.98 -0.41 -15.97
N ASN A 59 -9.03 0.41 -15.91
CA ASN A 59 -10.26 0.10 -15.20
C ASN A 59 -11.11 -0.99 -15.89
N LYS A 60 -10.81 -1.34 -17.15
CA LYS A 60 -11.50 -2.41 -17.89
C LYS A 60 -11.03 -3.81 -17.50
N ILE A 61 -9.82 -3.91 -16.94
CA ILE A 61 -9.20 -5.18 -16.56
C ILE A 61 -8.99 -5.24 -15.05
N CYS A 62 -9.13 -6.43 -14.47
CA CYS A 62 -8.88 -6.60 -13.05
C CYS A 62 -7.38 -6.61 -12.72
N TYR A 63 -7.06 -6.31 -11.45
CA TYR A 63 -5.69 -6.37 -10.93
C TYR A 63 -4.98 -7.70 -11.24
N THR A 64 -5.69 -8.82 -11.13
CA THR A 64 -5.16 -10.16 -11.40
C THR A 64 -4.74 -10.33 -12.87
N CYS A 65 -5.62 -10.00 -13.82
CA CYS A 65 -5.34 -10.14 -15.25
C CYS A 65 -4.21 -9.21 -15.68
N ASN A 66 -4.21 -7.97 -15.18
CA ASN A 66 -3.12 -7.03 -15.44
C ASN A 66 -1.77 -7.57 -14.94
N LYS A 67 -1.74 -8.16 -13.74
CA LYS A 67 -0.53 -8.77 -13.17
C LYS A 67 -0.06 -9.99 -13.95
N ALA A 68 -0.98 -10.84 -14.43
CA ALA A 68 -0.65 -11.98 -15.27
C ALA A 68 -0.05 -11.53 -16.62
N LYS A 69 -0.65 -10.52 -17.26
CA LYS A 69 -0.18 -9.96 -18.54
C LYS A 69 1.27 -9.46 -18.48
N LYS A 70 1.71 -8.94 -17.32
CA LYS A 70 3.10 -8.49 -17.11
C LYS A 70 4.10 -9.64 -16.89
N ARG A 71 3.63 -10.84 -16.56
CA ARG A 71 4.48 -12.00 -16.22
C ARG A 71 4.58 -13.00 -17.36
N ILE A 72 3.54 -13.10 -18.17
CA ILE A 72 3.47 -14.06 -19.27
C ILE A 72 4.35 -13.55 -20.41
N ILE A 73 5.31 -14.39 -20.80
CA ILE A 73 6.06 -14.22 -22.03
C ILE A 73 5.27 -14.98 -23.11
N PRO A 74 4.89 -14.34 -24.23
CA PRO A 74 4.15 -15.00 -25.29
C PRO A 74 4.99 -16.11 -25.92
N SER A 75 4.40 -17.29 -26.09
CA SER A 75 5.02 -18.41 -26.79
C SER A 75 4.92 -18.29 -28.31
N GLY A 76 4.09 -17.36 -28.81
CA GLY A 76 3.73 -17.27 -30.23
C GLY A 76 2.61 -18.23 -30.62
N ASN A 77 2.20 -19.13 -29.72
CA ASN A 77 1.05 -20.01 -29.91
C ASN A 77 -0.12 -19.55 -29.03
N LYS A 78 -1.18 -19.07 -29.68
CA LYS A 78 -2.37 -18.54 -29.00
C LYS A 78 -3.01 -19.55 -28.04
N VAL A 79 -3.06 -20.83 -28.39
CA VAL A 79 -3.68 -21.87 -27.55
C VAL A 79 -2.89 -22.06 -26.25
N ILE A 80 -1.56 -22.11 -26.36
CA ILE A 80 -0.66 -22.21 -25.21
C ILE A 80 -0.74 -20.94 -24.35
N ASP A 81 -0.70 -19.77 -24.97
CA ASP A 81 -0.76 -18.49 -24.27
C ASP A 81 -2.10 -18.31 -23.52
N ASP A 82 -3.20 -18.74 -24.13
CA ASP A 82 -4.53 -18.74 -23.52
C ASP A 82 -4.59 -19.70 -22.33
N PHE A 83 -4.00 -20.89 -22.43
CA PHE A 83 -3.93 -21.86 -21.33
C PHE A 83 -3.10 -21.34 -20.14
N ILE A 84 -1.93 -20.76 -20.42
CA ILE A 84 -1.07 -20.19 -19.38
C ILE A 84 -1.74 -18.98 -18.73
N ARG A 85 -2.40 -18.13 -19.51
CA ARG A 85 -3.21 -17.03 -18.97
C ARG A 85 -4.34 -17.54 -18.08
N TYR A 86 -5.04 -18.59 -18.49
CA TYR A 86 -6.12 -19.21 -17.72
C TYR A 86 -5.63 -19.70 -16.35
N THR A 87 -4.51 -20.44 -16.31
CA THR A 87 -3.96 -20.95 -15.04
C THR A 87 -3.54 -19.82 -14.09
N GLN A 88 -2.89 -18.77 -14.60
CA GLN A 88 -2.43 -17.65 -13.77
C GLN A 88 -3.57 -16.76 -13.24
N THR A 89 -4.68 -16.65 -13.98
CA THR A 89 -5.79 -15.73 -13.64
C THR A 89 -6.93 -16.39 -12.85
N ASN A 90 -7.14 -17.70 -12.99
CA ASN A 90 -8.17 -18.42 -12.23
C ASN A 90 -7.71 -18.75 -10.81
N TYR A 91 -6.46 -19.19 -10.66
CA TYR A 91 -5.89 -19.58 -9.38
C TYR A 91 -5.04 -18.46 -8.77
N SER A 92 -5.52 -17.21 -8.88
CA SER A 92 -4.73 -16.04 -8.50
C SER A 92 -4.38 -15.99 -7.02
N TYR A 93 -5.20 -16.60 -6.17
CA TYR A 93 -5.02 -16.70 -4.73
C TYR A 93 -3.94 -17.71 -4.33
N ILE A 94 -3.65 -18.69 -5.19
CA ILE A 94 -2.58 -19.66 -4.94
C ILE A 94 -1.26 -18.95 -5.20
N LYS A 95 -0.36 -18.98 -4.21
CA LYS A 95 0.98 -18.38 -4.34
C LYS A 95 1.93 -19.27 -5.16
N ASN A 96 1.75 -20.59 -5.05
CA ASN A 96 2.60 -21.62 -5.63
C ASN A 96 1.88 -22.36 -6.76
N GLY A 97 2.61 -23.11 -7.60
CA GLY A 97 2.00 -23.98 -8.62
C GLY A 97 1.37 -23.25 -9.82
N LYS A 98 1.77 -22.00 -10.08
CA LYS A 98 1.37 -21.31 -11.32
C LYS A 98 2.20 -21.83 -12.49
N MET A 99 1.53 -22.12 -13.58
CA MET A 99 2.21 -22.51 -14.82
C MET A 99 3.01 -21.32 -15.38
N MET A 100 4.23 -21.61 -15.83
CA MET A 100 5.09 -20.66 -16.51
C MET A 100 5.54 -21.26 -17.85
N PHE A 101 5.71 -20.40 -18.85
CA PHE A 101 6.33 -20.74 -20.12
C PHE A 101 7.81 -20.39 -20.08
N VAL A 102 8.67 -21.29 -20.53
CA VAL A 102 10.09 -21.03 -20.76
C VAL A 102 10.40 -21.42 -22.20
N PRO A 103 10.74 -20.44 -23.07
CA PRO A 103 11.17 -20.72 -24.44
C PRO A 103 12.42 -21.61 -24.47
N TYR A 104 12.52 -22.46 -25.49
CA TYR A 104 13.61 -23.42 -25.62
C TYR A 104 14.98 -22.73 -25.77
N GLU A 105 15.01 -21.55 -26.38
CA GLU A 105 16.22 -20.78 -26.63
C GLU A 105 16.86 -20.24 -25.34
N LYS A 106 16.18 -20.35 -24.19
CA LYS A 106 16.72 -19.95 -22.88
C LYS A 106 17.54 -21.04 -22.20
N PHE A 107 17.58 -22.26 -22.74
CA PHE A 107 18.37 -23.35 -22.18
C PHE A 107 19.77 -23.35 -22.83
N GLU A 108 20.82 -23.25 -22.02
CA GLU A 108 22.21 -23.14 -22.50
C GLU A 108 22.90 -24.52 -22.62
N ASN A 109 22.68 -25.41 -21.66
CA ASN A 109 23.36 -26.71 -21.56
C ASN A 109 22.45 -27.84 -22.07
N ILE A 110 22.11 -27.78 -23.35
CA ILE A 110 21.30 -28.82 -24.00
C ILE A 110 22.24 -29.94 -24.44
N GLU A 111 22.27 -31.02 -23.67
CA GLU A 111 23.04 -32.23 -23.98
C GLU A 111 22.11 -33.43 -24.17
N PHE A 112 22.47 -34.32 -25.09
CA PHE A 112 21.75 -35.56 -25.29
C PHE A 112 22.08 -36.54 -24.16
N ILE A 113 21.07 -36.87 -23.35
CA ILE A 113 21.21 -37.78 -22.20
C ILE A 113 20.71 -39.20 -22.47
N GLY A 114 20.11 -39.44 -23.65
CA GLY A 114 19.59 -40.74 -24.06
C GLY A 114 18.35 -40.62 -24.93
N GLU A 115 18.07 -41.68 -25.71
CA GLU A 115 16.85 -41.84 -26.48
C GLU A 115 15.85 -42.69 -25.67
N GLY A 116 14.60 -42.26 -25.58
CA GLY A 116 13.61 -42.85 -24.68
C GLY A 116 12.79 -44.00 -25.28
N GLY A 117 12.15 -44.76 -24.38
CA GLY A 117 11.05 -45.69 -24.64
C GLY A 117 9.95 -45.60 -23.58
N PHE A 118 9.74 -44.39 -23.04
CA PHE A 118 8.78 -44.06 -21.97
C PHE A 118 7.33 -44.40 -22.34
#